data_AF-W9Z3P1-F1
#
_entry.id   AF-W9Z3P1-F1
#
_cell.length_a   1.000
_cell.length_b   1.000
_cell.length_c   1.000
_cell.angle_alpha   90.00
_cell.angle_beta   90.00
_cell.angle_gamma   90.00
#
_symmetry.space_group_name_H-M   'P 1'
#
loop_
_entity.id
_entity.type
_entity.pdbx_description
1 polymer ?
#
loop_
_entity_poly.entity_id
_entity_poly.type
_entity_poly.pdbx_seq_one_letter_code
_entity_poly.pdbx_strand_id
1 'polypeptide(L)'
;MGSSSSKVAGRAAGAARRQYPSTSSITQNEPSTSNAPPQAKPKPSAPAQVQPSPQTSPPVDTRSDLIDLDGRDPQFDSALRNLGPAQPPSLMQDRGRPAEEAFPTSTQPMQHGRNIFPTSAPNPALILVESRQRITRRWESELDDQGRRGFAGRTLVSAREIKEALVMRDEKGKPSSEVEKQLALKPGILDQLVPKRVIANA
;
A
#
# COMPACT_ATOMS: atom_id res chain seq x y z
N MET A 1 39.32 -47.25 18.57
CA MET A 1 38.92 -45.89 18.10
C MET A 1 37.79 -45.44 19.01
N GLY A 2 37.83 -44.41 19.85
CA GLY A 2 38.77 -43.39 20.28
C GLY A 2 38.12 -42.70 21.50
N SER A 3 38.94 -42.20 22.42
CA SER A 3 38.67 -41.74 23.79
C SER A 3 38.03 -40.34 23.95
N SER A 4 37.63 -40.04 25.20
CA SER A 4 37.59 -38.71 25.87
C SER A 4 36.39 -37.77 25.59
N SER A 5 35.90 -36.92 26.51
CA SER A 5 36.13 -36.72 27.95
C SER A 5 35.10 -35.68 28.46
N SER A 6 34.62 -35.88 29.69
CA SER A 6 34.45 -34.89 30.78
C SER A 6 33.57 -33.63 30.68
N LYS A 7 32.86 -33.44 31.80
CA LYS A 7 32.07 -32.30 32.28
C LYS A 7 32.83 -30.98 32.26
N VAL A 8 32.12 -29.89 31.95
CA VAL A 8 32.34 -28.59 32.61
C VAL A 8 31.00 -28.07 33.10
N ALA A 9 30.79 -28.16 34.42
CA ALA A 9 29.87 -27.29 35.13
C ALA A 9 30.70 -26.07 35.59
N GLY A 10 30.34 -24.88 35.12
CA GLY A 10 30.93 -23.60 35.54
C GLY A 10 29.81 -22.66 35.96
N ARG A 11 29.85 -22.24 37.22
CA ARG A 11 28.84 -21.43 37.91
C ARG A 11 28.81 -19.96 37.42
N ALA A 12 27.62 -19.36 37.60
CA ALA A 12 27.37 -18.09 38.31
C ALA A 12 26.63 -17.00 37.49
N ALA A 13 25.61 -16.46 38.15
CA ALA A 13 24.62 -15.50 37.67
C ALA A 13 25.17 -14.07 37.53
N GLY A 14 24.64 -13.34 36.55
CA GLY A 14 24.80 -11.88 36.46
C GLY A 14 24.40 -11.31 35.10
N ALA A 15 23.22 -10.67 35.06
CA ALA A 15 22.73 -9.79 33.99
C ALA A 15 22.40 -10.43 32.62
N ALA A 16 21.23 -11.08 32.55
CA ALA A 16 20.52 -11.32 31.29
C ALA A 16 20.06 -9.97 30.67
N ARG A 17 20.94 -9.30 29.91
CA ARG A 17 20.52 -8.22 29.01
C ARG A 17 19.74 -8.87 27.85
N ARG A 18 18.44 -8.62 27.82
CA ARG A 18 17.57 -8.98 26.68
C ARG A 18 18.05 -8.22 25.45
N GLN A 19 18.74 -8.91 24.54
CA GLN A 19 19.05 -8.39 23.22
C GLN A 19 17.82 -8.59 22.33
N TYR A 20 17.18 -7.49 21.95
CA TYR A 20 16.17 -7.51 20.89
C TYR A 20 16.88 -7.44 19.53
N PRO A 21 16.40 -8.16 18.51
CA PRO A 21 16.93 -8.02 17.17
C PRO A 21 16.71 -6.58 16.67
N SER A 22 17.81 -5.95 16.23
CA SER A 22 17.80 -4.61 15.65
C SER A 22 16.98 -4.61 14.36
N THR A 23 16.00 -3.72 14.25
CA THR A 23 15.28 -3.47 13.00
C THR A 23 16.25 -2.85 12.00
N SER A 24 16.50 -3.52 10.88
CA SER A 24 17.27 -2.96 9.75
C SER A 24 16.58 -1.68 9.26
N SER A 25 17.23 -0.54 9.42
CA SER A 25 16.83 0.70 8.76
C SER A 25 16.97 0.52 7.25
N ILE A 26 15.87 0.70 6.51
CA ILE A 26 15.86 0.77 5.05
C ILE A 26 16.71 1.98 4.64
N THR A 27 17.89 1.72 4.08
CA THR A 27 18.66 2.70 3.33
C THR A 27 18.20 2.65 1.88
N GLN A 28 17.66 3.77 1.39
CA GLN A 28 17.41 4.00 -0.03
C GLN A 28 18.73 3.90 -0.80
N ASN A 29 18.81 2.95 -1.74
CA ASN A 29 19.88 2.88 -2.73
C ASN A 29 19.57 3.88 -3.86
N GLU A 30 20.39 4.91 -3.99
CA GLU A 30 20.68 5.55 -5.29
C GLU A 30 22.08 5.09 -5.75
N PRO A 31 22.29 4.83 -7.06
CA PRO A 31 23.60 4.40 -7.56
C PRO A 31 24.52 5.59 -7.85
N SER A 32 25.67 5.61 -7.17
CA SER A 32 26.76 6.59 -7.41
C SER A 32 27.79 6.03 -8.38
N THR A 33 28.14 6.81 -9.41
CA THR A 33 29.33 6.58 -10.26
C THR A 33 30.40 7.67 -10.04
N SER A 34 31.62 7.19 -9.77
CA SER A 34 32.95 7.74 -10.12
C SER A 34 33.53 9.01 -9.43
N ASN A 35 34.60 8.73 -8.67
CA ASN A 35 35.81 9.49 -8.28
C ASN A 35 36.08 10.93 -8.84
N ALA A 36 36.23 11.89 -7.92
CA ALA A 36 37.14 13.04 -8.00
C ALA A 36 37.44 13.65 -6.59
N PRO A 37 38.64 14.22 -6.32
CA PRO A 37 39.06 14.68 -4.98
C PRO A 37 38.42 16.02 -4.53
N PRO A 38 38.40 16.33 -3.21
CA PRO A 38 37.48 17.32 -2.64
C PRO A 38 38.02 18.76 -2.71
N GLN A 39 37.26 19.64 -3.37
CA GLN A 39 37.36 21.09 -3.19
C GLN A 39 36.33 21.56 -2.15
N ALA A 40 36.79 22.25 -1.11
CA ALA A 40 35.93 22.93 -0.15
C ALA A 40 35.37 24.22 -0.75
N LYS A 41 34.04 24.41 -0.70
CA LYS A 41 33.28 25.68 -0.80
C LYS A 41 31.78 25.43 -0.51
N PRO A 42 30.98 26.48 -0.22
CA PRO A 42 30.35 26.68 1.09
C PRO A 42 28.95 26.09 1.25
N LYS A 43 28.54 25.98 2.51
CA LYS A 43 27.24 25.52 3.04
C LYS A 43 26.05 26.20 2.32
N PRO A 44 25.11 25.45 1.73
CA PRO A 44 23.85 26.03 1.27
C PRO A 44 23.01 26.43 2.49
N SER A 45 22.58 27.69 2.51
CA SER A 45 21.54 28.18 3.41
C SER A 45 20.27 27.35 3.22
N ALA A 46 19.70 26.86 4.31
CA ALA A 46 18.42 26.15 4.29
C ALA A 46 17.35 26.97 3.54
N PRO A 47 16.46 26.34 2.75
CA PRO A 47 15.30 27.04 2.24
C PRO A 47 14.48 27.52 3.44
N ALA A 48 14.18 28.82 3.49
CA ALA A 48 13.20 29.34 4.43
C ALA A 48 11.91 28.53 4.24
N GLN A 49 11.43 27.87 5.30
CA GLN A 49 10.10 27.27 5.31
C GLN A 49 9.09 28.41 5.19
N VAL A 50 8.57 28.63 3.98
CA VAL A 50 7.53 29.62 3.68
C VAL A 50 6.14 29.13 4.11
N GLN A 51 6.01 27.89 4.62
CA GLN A 51 4.72 27.33 5.01
C GLN A 51 4.72 26.89 6.48
N PRO A 52 3.79 27.38 7.31
CA PRO A 52 3.64 26.88 8.68
C PRO A 52 3.22 25.40 8.64
N SER A 53 3.90 24.58 9.43
CA SER A 53 3.54 23.17 9.62
C SER A 53 2.11 23.05 10.20
N PRO A 54 1.23 22.23 9.62
CA PRO A 54 -0.18 22.11 10.03
C PRO A 54 -0.39 21.53 11.44
N GLN A 55 0.68 21.12 12.12
CA GLN A 55 0.64 20.62 13.50
C GLN A 55 0.83 21.71 14.58
N THR A 56 1.07 22.95 14.17
CA THR A 56 1.34 24.08 15.07
C THR A 56 0.55 25.32 14.66
N SER A 57 -0.68 25.15 14.17
CA SER A 57 -1.59 26.28 14.03
C SER A 57 -1.92 26.85 15.42
N PRO A 58 -1.66 28.14 15.68
CA PRO A 58 -2.12 28.78 16.91
C PRO A 58 -3.66 28.83 16.95
N PRO A 59 -4.28 29.06 18.12
CA PRO A 59 -5.73 29.19 18.26
C PRO A 59 -6.31 30.18 17.23
N VAL A 60 -7.54 29.93 16.78
CA VAL A 60 -8.25 30.65 15.70
C VAL A 60 -8.25 32.18 15.88
N ASP A 61 -8.11 32.65 17.12
CA ASP A 61 -8.16 34.06 17.49
C ASP A 61 -6.82 34.80 17.37
N THR A 62 -5.69 34.10 17.18
CA THR A 62 -4.36 34.70 17.04
C THR A 62 -3.77 34.43 15.66
N ARG A 63 -3.94 35.38 14.73
CA ARG A 63 -3.24 35.36 13.44
C ARG A 63 -1.77 35.67 13.66
N SER A 64 -0.89 34.86 13.08
CA SER A 64 0.55 35.11 13.10
C SER A 64 0.94 36.04 11.95
N ASP A 65 2.02 36.80 12.12
CA ASP A 65 2.52 37.78 11.13
C ASP A 65 2.75 37.16 9.73
N LEU A 66 3.06 35.85 9.67
CA LEU A 66 3.23 35.11 8.43
C LEU A 66 1.90 34.91 7.69
N ILE A 67 0.80 34.68 8.43
CA ILE A 67 -0.54 34.55 7.87
C ILE A 67 -1.02 35.91 7.32
N ASP A 68 -0.68 37.01 8.01
CA ASP A 68 -1.00 38.36 7.55
C ASP A 68 -0.18 38.77 6.31
N LEU A 69 1.02 38.22 6.14
CA LEU A 69 1.82 38.42 4.93
C LEU A 69 1.21 37.70 3.72
N ASP A 70 0.81 36.43 3.89
CA ASP A 70 0.14 35.65 2.85
C ASP A 70 -1.23 36.24 2.47
N GLY A 71 -2.00 36.73 3.46
CA GLY A 71 -3.30 37.37 3.24
C GLY A 71 -3.23 38.72 2.51
N ARG A 72 -2.04 39.30 2.33
CA ARG A 72 -1.82 40.52 1.53
C ARG A 72 -1.30 40.21 0.13
N ASP A 73 -1.02 38.95 -0.20
CA ASP A 73 -0.52 38.56 -1.51
C ASP A 73 -1.67 38.48 -2.54
N PRO A 74 -1.67 39.33 -3.60
CA PRO A 74 -2.69 39.28 -4.64
C PRO A 74 -2.72 37.95 -5.41
N GLN A 75 -1.60 37.22 -5.49
CA GLN A 75 -1.56 35.92 -6.13
C GLN A 75 -2.28 34.86 -5.28
N PHE A 76 -2.11 34.92 -3.96
CA PHE A 76 -2.81 34.05 -3.03
C PHE A 76 -4.33 34.27 -3.06
N ASP A 77 -4.77 35.53 -3.08
CA ASP A 77 -6.20 35.89 -3.24
C ASP A 77 -6.79 35.36 -4.56
N SER A 78 -6.03 35.42 -5.65
CA SER A 78 -6.46 34.88 -6.94
C SER A 78 -6.63 33.35 -6.90
N ALA A 79 -5.74 32.65 -6.19
CA ALA A 79 -5.82 31.20 -6.01
C ALA A 79 -7.03 30.79 -5.16
N LEU A 80 -7.31 31.50 -4.06
CA LEU A 80 -8.50 31.26 -3.24
C LEU A 80 -9.81 31.48 -4.01
N ARG A 81 -9.84 32.53 -4.85
CA ARG A 81 -10.99 32.77 -5.75
C ARG A 81 -11.19 31.66 -6.77
N ASN A 82 -10.10 31.06 -7.27
CA ASN A 82 -10.14 29.93 -8.19
C ASN A 82 -10.60 28.61 -7.51
N LEU A 83 -10.19 28.39 -6.25
CA LEU A 83 -10.58 27.20 -5.48
C LEU A 83 -12.03 27.26 -5.00
N GLY A 84 -12.54 28.47 -4.75
CA GLY A 84 -13.89 28.68 -4.24
C GLY A 84 -14.05 28.30 -2.77
N PRO A 85 -15.26 28.47 -2.19
CA PRO A 85 -15.52 28.08 -0.81
C PRO A 85 -15.33 26.57 -0.66
N ALA A 86 -14.58 26.17 0.37
CA ALA A 86 -14.37 24.76 0.69
C ALA A 86 -15.73 24.10 0.94
N GLN A 87 -16.14 23.22 0.03
CA GLN A 87 -17.31 22.39 0.29
C GLN A 87 -16.98 21.51 1.49
N PRO A 88 -17.78 21.56 2.58
CA PRO A 88 -17.71 20.51 3.58
C PRO A 88 -17.97 19.18 2.88
N PRO A 89 -17.39 18.06 3.34
CA PRO A 89 -17.57 16.77 2.70
C PRO A 89 -19.06 16.54 2.45
N SER A 90 -19.46 16.64 1.19
CA SER A 90 -20.84 16.50 0.79
C SER A 90 -21.19 15.04 1.03
N LEU A 91 -21.98 14.77 2.07
CA LEU A 91 -22.74 13.54 2.23
C LEU A 91 -23.81 13.49 1.12
N MET A 92 -23.36 13.31 -0.11
CA MET A 92 -24.13 12.88 -1.27
C MET A 92 -23.63 11.45 -1.50
N GLN A 93 -24.28 10.42 -0.98
CA GLN A 93 -25.52 9.92 -1.57
C GLN A 93 -26.24 9.01 -0.55
N ASP A 94 -27.18 9.54 0.23
CA ASP A 94 -28.38 8.74 0.51
C ASP A 94 -29.58 9.67 0.70
N ARG A 95 -30.64 9.37 -0.05
CA ARG A 95 -31.82 10.21 -0.20
C ARG A 95 -32.61 10.24 1.11
N GLY A 96 -33.00 11.45 1.51
CA GLY A 96 -34.13 11.65 2.41
C GLY A 96 -33.77 12.34 3.71
N ARG A 97 -33.71 13.67 3.68
CA ARG A 97 -34.34 14.42 4.78
C ARG A 97 -35.86 14.44 4.50
N PRO A 98 -36.66 14.46 5.55
CA PRO A 98 -37.41 15.68 5.77
C PRO A 98 -36.91 16.40 7.02
N ALA A 99 -37.10 17.71 6.97
CA ALA A 99 -36.96 18.60 8.10
C ALA A 99 -38.03 18.32 9.17
N GLU A 100 -37.83 18.97 10.31
CA GLU A 100 -38.77 19.25 11.40
C GLU A 100 -38.76 18.30 12.60
N GLU A 101 -38.25 18.88 13.70
CA GLU A 101 -38.70 18.79 15.09
C GLU A 101 -39.81 17.77 15.37
N ALA A 102 -39.43 16.55 15.73
CA ALA A 102 -40.29 15.67 16.50
C ALA A 102 -39.45 14.80 17.44
N PHE A 103 -39.54 15.09 18.73
CA PHE A 103 -39.08 14.19 19.78
C PHE A 103 -39.80 12.83 19.60
N PRO A 104 -39.11 11.68 19.65
CA PRO A 104 -39.76 10.40 19.43
C PRO A 104 -40.67 10.04 20.61
N THR A 105 -41.98 10.10 20.42
CA THR A 105 -42.98 9.51 21.33
C THR A 105 -42.92 7.97 21.24
N SER A 106 -42.93 7.34 22.42
CA SER A 106 -42.61 5.95 22.77
C SER A 106 -43.46 4.82 22.14
N THR A 107 -44.20 5.01 21.05
CA THR A 107 -45.20 4.02 20.58
C THR A 107 -45.06 3.57 19.12
N GLN A 108 -43.93 3.81 18.47
CA GLN A 108 -43.67 3.20 17.14
C GLN A 108 -42.79 1.95 17.27
N PRO A 109 -43.08 0.86 16.51
CA PRO A 109 -42.22 -0.31 16.47
C PRO A 109 -40.82 0.15 16.01
N MET A 110 -39.78 -0.26 16.75
CA MET A 110 -38.39 0.08 16.48
C MET A 110 -38.06 -0.23 15.01
N GLN A 111 -38.18 0.76 14.13
CA GLN A 111 -37.47 0.78 12.87
C GLN A 111 -36.01 0.66 13.26
N HIS A 112 -35.36 -0.42 12.82
CA HIS A 112 -33.97 -0.75 13.15
C HIS A 112 -33.14 0.52 13.14
N GLY A 113 -32.83 1.01 14.35
CA GLY A 113 -32.19 2.30 14.54
C GLY A 113 -30.95 2.30 13.67
N ARG A 114 -30.93 3.23 12.72
CA ARG A 114 -29.79 3.51 11.86
C ARG A 114 -28.53 3.45 12.73
N ASN A 115 -27.69 2.45 12.46
CA ASN A 115 -26.53 2.13 13.29
C ASN A 115 -25.73 3.42 13.53
N ILE A 116 -25.72 3.88 14.78
CA ILE A 116 -25.03 5.10 15.24
C ILE A 116 -23.51 4.86 15.31
N PHE A 117 -23.12 3.58 15.25
CA PHE A 117 -21.74 3.15 15.06
C PHE A 117 -21.42 3.15 13.57
N PRO A 118 -20.21 3.59 13.17
CA PRO A 118 -19.79 3.45 11.78
C PRO A 118 -19.98 1.99 11.38
N THR A 119 -20.87 1.74 10.41
CA THR A 119 -21.01 0.42 9.79
C THR A 119 -19.64 0.02 9.30
N SER A 120 -19.05 -0.96 10.00
CA SER A 120 -17.72 -1.55 9.80
C SER A 120 -17.09 -1.16 8.47
N ALA A 121 -16.36 -0.03 8.44
CA ALA A 121 -15.39 0.18 7.38
C ALA A 121 -14.47 -1.06 7.40
N PRO A 122 -14.27 -1.75 6.26
CA PRO A 122 -13.62 -3.05 6.28
C PRO A 122 -12.19 -2.86 6.79
N ASN A 123 -11.89 -3.46 7.95
CA ASN A 123 -10.59 -3.33 8.58
C ASN A 123 -9.51 -3.83 7.61
N PRO A 124 -8.53 -3.00 7.20
CA PRO A 124 -7.53 -3.37 6.21
C PRO A 124 -6.72 -4.60 6.64
N ALA A 125 -6.50 -4.79 7.95
CA ALA A 125 -5.85 -5.99 8.46
C ALA A 125 -6.67 -7.26 8.20
N LEU A 126 -8.00 -7.20 8.36
CA LEU A 126 -8.88 -8.32 8.05
C LEU A 126 -8.91 -8.61 6.55
N ILE A 127 -8.95 -7.57 5.70
CA ILE A 127 -8.87 -7.73 4.24
C ILE A 127 -7.58 -8.45 3.84
N LEU A 128 -6.44 -8.08 4.42
CA LEU A 128 -5.14 -8.72 4.13
C LEU A 128 -5.10 -10.18 4.61
N VAL A 129 -5.63 -10.47 5.79
CA VAL A 129 -5.70 -11.85 6.31
C VAL A 129 -6.60 -12.70 5.42
N GLU A 130 -7.77 -12.20 5.04
CA GLU A 130 -8.68 -12.89 4.13
C GLU A 130 -8.08 -13.10 2.75
N SER A 131 -7.42 -12.08 2.18
CA SER A 131 -6.80 -12.18 0.86
C SER A 131 -5.69 -13.23 0.84
N ARG A 132 -4.85 -13.26 1.89
CA ARG A 132 -3.83 -14.30 2.08
C ARG A 132 -4.47 -15.68 2.14
N GLN A 133 -5.51 -15.86 2.95
CA GLN A 133 -6.21 -17.15 3.04
C GLN A 133 -6.80 -17.58 1.70
N ARG A 134 -7.40 -16.66 0.93
CA ARG A 134 -7.96 -16.95 -0.40
C ARG A 134 -6.88 -17.40 -1.38
N ILE A 135 -5.72 -16.73 -1.40
CA ILE A 135 -4.60 -17.09 -2.28
C ILE A 135 -4.02 -18.45 -1.87
N THR A 136 -3.82 -18.69 -0.58
CA THR A 136 -3.30 -19.98 -0.07
C THR A 136 -4.22 -21.14 -0.44
N ARG A 137 -5.53 -21.03 -0.21
CA ARG A 137 -6.49 -22.08 -0.58
C ARG A 137 -6.46 -22.38 -2.08
N ARG A 138 -6.36 -21.34 -2.91
CA ARG A 138 -6.26 -21.51 -4.37
C ARG A 138 -4.98 -22.23 -4.76
N TRP A 139 -3.86 -21.87 -4.13
CA TRP A 139 -2.58 -22.54 -4.34
C TRP A 139 -2.62 -24.01 -3.93
N GLU A 140 -3.17 -24.33 -2.76
CA GLU A 140 -3.35 -25.70 -2.29
C GLU A 140 -4.23 -26.51 -3.25
N SER A 141 -5.37 -25.96 -3.68
CA SER A 141 -6.23 -26.64 -4.66
C SER A 141 -5.55 -26.90 -6.00
N GLU A 142 -4.76 -25.93 -6.49
CA GLU A 142 -4.00 -26.10 -7.73
C GLU A 142 -2.86 -27.10 -7.58
N LEU A 143 -2.31 -27.26 -6.37
CA LEU A 143 -1.28 -28.25 -6.09
C LEU A 143 -1.86 -29.66 -5.98
N ASP A 144 -3.04 -29.81 -5.37
CA ASP A 144 -3.74 -31.10 -5.23
C ASP A 144 -4.30 -31.62 -6.55
N ASP A 145 -4.68 -30.71 -7.45
CA ASP A 145 -5.15 -31.06 -8.80
C ASP A 145 -4.01 -31.25 -9.79
N GLN A 146 -2.79 -30.82 -9.48
CA GLN A 146 -1.62 -31.08 -10.34
C GLN A 146 -1.43 -32.58 -10.55
N GLY A 147 -1.41 -32.99 -11.83
CA GLY A 147 -1.29 -34.40 -12.22
C GLY A 147 -2.64 -35.12 -12.42
N ARG A 148 -3.77 -34.50 -12.08
CA ARG A 148 -5.09 -35.05 -12.41
C ARG A 148 -5.42 -34.85 -13.89
N ARG A 149 -6.08 -35.85 -14.49
CA ARG A 149 -6.47 -35.82 -15.92
C ARG A 149 -7.43 -34.67 -16.30
N GLY A 150 -8.09 -34.05 -15.33
CA GLY A 150 -9.01 -32.92 -15.52
C GLY A 150 -8.43 -31.56 -15.17
N PHE A 151 -7.15 -31.46 -14.81
CA PHE A 151 -6.55 -30.19 -14.42
C PHE A 151 -6.34 -29.28 -15.63
N ALA A 152 -7.03 -28.14 -15.65
CA ALA A 152 -6.96 -27.18 -16.74
C ALA A 152 -5.62 -26.42 -16.80
N GLY A 153 -4.83 -26.45 -15.72
CA GLY A 153 -3.59 -25.69 -15.56
C GLY A 153 -3.66 -24.75 -14.35
N ARG A 154 -2.48 -24.30 -13.92
CA ARG A 154 -2.33 -23.35 -12.79
C ARG A 154 -2.82 -21.96 -13.18
N THR A 155 -3.31 -21.23 -12.19
CA THR A 155 -3.78 -19.84 -12.39
C THR A 155 -3.00 -18.81 -11.62
N LEU A 156 -2.27 -19.23 -10.59
CA LEU A 156 -1.32 -18.38 -9.89
C LEU A 156 0.00 -18.35 -10.67
N VAL A 157 0.46 -17.14 -11.00
CA VAL A 157 1.65 -16.90 -11.81
C VAL A 157 2.59 -15.94 -11.09
N SER A 158 3.88 -16.24 -11.08
CA SER A 158 4.91 -15.37 -10.53
C SER A 158 5.29 -14.25 -11.50
N ALA A 159 5.82 -13.13 -10.98
CA ALA A 159 6.27 -12.02 -11.83
C ALA A 159 7.33 -12.44 -12.87
N ARG A 160 8.19 -13.42 -12.51
CA ARG A 160 9.20 -13.98 -13.43
C ARG A 160 8.55 -14.75 -14.57
N GLU A 161 7.57 -15.59 -14.27
CA GLU A 161 6.82 -16.35 -15.28
C GLU A 161 6.01 -15.41 -16.18
N ILE A 162 5.44 -14.33 -15.65
CA ILE A 162 4.76 -13.30 -16.47
C ILE A 162 5.73 -12.70 -17.48
N LYS A 163 6.93 -12.30 -17.03
CA LYS A 163 7.96 -11.76 -17.93
C LYS A 163 8.34 -12.77 -19.01
N GLU A 164 8.56 -14.02 -18.63
CA GLU A 164 8.89 -15.10 -19.56
C GLU A 164 7.76 -15.35 -20.58
N ALA A 165 6.52 -15.43 -20.12
CA ALA A 165 5.34 -15.61 -20.98
C ALA A 165 5.21 -14.48 -22.00
N LEU A 166 5.46 -13.24 -21.57
CA LEU A 166 5.39 -12.06 -22.42
C LEU A 166 6.53 -12.03 -23.45
N VAL A 167 7.77 -12.37 -23.05
CA VAL A 167 8.89 -12.56 -23.97
C VAL A 167 8.58 -13.63 -25.02
N MET A 168 8.00 -14.76 -24.61
CA MET A 168 7.65 -15.84 -25.53
C MET A 168 6.54 -15.46 -26.50
N ARG A 169 5.57 -14.66 -26.05
CA ARG A 169 4.43 -14.21 -26.87
C ARG A 169 4.84 -13.11 -27.84
N ASP A 170 5.53 -12.09 -27.35
CA ASP A 170 5.74 -10.83 -28.07
C ASP A 170 7.07 -10.84 -28.84
N GLU A 171 8.18 -11.37 -28.28
CA GLU A 171 9.47 -11.44 -28.98
C GLU A 171 9.60 -12.68 -29.87
N LYS A 172 9.20 -13.85 -29.35
CA LYS A 172 9.30 -15.12 -30.10
C LYS A 172 8.09 -15.40 -30.99
N GLY A 173 7.05 -14.57 -30.91
CA GLY A 173 5.84 -14.69 -31.72
C GLY A 173 5.02 -15.98 -31.47
N LYS A 174 5.21 -16.65 -30.33
CA LYS A 174 4.45 -17.88 -30.03
C LYS A 174 2.98 -17.56 -29.77
N PRO A 175 2.05 -18.42 -30.22
CA PRO A 175 0.64 -18.23 -29.93
C PRO A 175 0.40 -18.40 -28.42
N SER A 176 -0.52 -17.60 -27.87
CA SER A 176 -0.84 -17.59 -26.43
C SER A 176 -1.15 -18.98 -25.87
N SER A 177 -1.86 -19.82 -26.64
CA SER A 177 -2.16 -21.21 -26.25
C SER A 177 -0.92 -22.09 -26.08
N GLU A 178 0.14 -21.87 -26.86
CA GLU A 178 1.36 -22.67 -26.74
C GLU A 178 2.19 -22.21 -25.54
N VAL A 179 2.27 -20.90 -25.32
CA VAL A 179 2.93 -20.33 -24.14
C VAL A 179 2.25 -20.80 -22.86
N GLU A 180 0.91 -20.80 -22.82
CA GLU A 180 0.13 -21.31 -21.69
C GLU A 180 0.41 -22.80 -21.44
N LYS A 181 0.45 -23.63 -22.49
CA LYS A 181 0.82 -25.06 -22.36
C LYS A 181 2.24 -25.26 -21.85
N GLN A 182 3.21 -24.48 -22.36
CA GLN A 182 4.61 -24.58 -21.95
C GLN A 182 4.83 -24.20 -20.48
N LEU A 183 4.05 -23.25 -19.96
CA LEU A 183 4.09 -22.81 -18.57
C LEU A 183 3.05 -23.52 -17.67
N ALA A 184 2.36 -24.55 -18.19
CA ALA A 184 1.28 -25.28 -17.52
C ALA A 184 0.14 -24.39 -16.98
N LEU A 185 -0.08 -23.23 -17.60
CA LEU A 185 -1.11 -22.26 -17.23
C LEU A 185 -2.48 -22.68 -17.77
N LYS A 186 -3.53 -22.28 -17.06
CA LYS A 186 -4.90 -22.41 -17.56
C LYS A 186 -5.06 -21.62 -18.87
N PRO A 187 -5.77 -22.17 -19.87
CA PRO A 187 -5.98 -21.49 -21.14
C PRO A 187 -6.72 -20.16 -20.95
N GLY A 188 -6.26 -19.11 -21.65
CA GLY A 188 -6.85 -17.77 -21.63
C GLY A 188 -6.35 -16.85 -20.52
N ILE A 189 -5.42 -17.29 -19.66
CA ILE A 189 -4.82 -16.42 -18.63
C ILE A 189 -3.99 -15.30 -19.28
N LEU A 190 -3.23 -15.60 -20.32
CA LEU A 190 -2.36 -14.60 -20.93
C LEU A 190 -3.16 -13.49 -21.64
N ASP A 191 -4.38 -13.79 -22.05
CA ASP A 191 -5.30 -12.82 -22.65
C ASP A 191 -5.92 -11.90 -21.57
N GLN A 192 -6.10 -12.40 -20.34
CA GLN A 192 -6.60 -11.62 -19.21
C GLN A 192 -5.56 -10.66 -18.62
N LEU A 193 -4.27 -11.03 -18.68
CA LEU A 193 -3.21 -10.24 -18.05
C LEU A 193 -2.89 -8.98 -18.83
N VAL A 194 -2.66 -9.10 -20.14
CA VAL A 194 -2.18 -7.99 -20.97
C VAL A 194 -2.69 -8.15 -22.40
N PRO A 195 -3.28 -7.10 -23.02
CA PRO A 195 -3.65 -7.15 -24.43
C PRO A 195 -2.42 -7.44 -25.31
N LYS A 196 -2.65 -8.05 -26.47
CA LYS A 196 -1.55 -8.41 -27.38
C LYS A 196 -0.79 -7.15 -27.83
N ARG A 197 0.55 -7.23 -27.88
CA ARG A 197 1.48 -6.17 -28.32
C ARG A 197 1.67 -4.95 -27.41
N VAL A 198 1.47 -5.08 -26.09
CA VAL A 198 1.82 -3.98 -25.16
C VAL A 198 3.33 -3.80 -25.01
N ILE A 199 4.12 -4.87 -25.20
CA ILE A 199 5.58 -4.77 -25.20
C ILE A 199 6.06 -4.62 -26.64
N ALA A 200 5.97 -3.39 -27.14
CA ALA A 200 6.79 -2.97 -28.27
C ALA A 200 8.09 -2.40 -27.68
N ASN A 201 9.24 -2.90 -28.14
CA ASN A 201 10.56 -2.50 -27.65
C ASN A 201 10.71 -0.97 -27.65
N ALA A 202 11.02 -0.42 -26.48
CA ALA A 202 11.67 0.89 -26.32
C ALA A 202 13.19 0.69 -26.34
#